data_AF-A0A386WE43-F1
#
_entry.id   AF-A0A386WE43-F1
#
_cell.length_a   1.000
_cell.length_b   1.000
_cell.length_c   1.000
_cell.angle_alpha   90.00
_cell.angle_beta   90.00
_cell.angle_gamma   90.00
#
_symmetry.space_group_name_H-M   'P 1'
#
loop_
_entity.id
_entity.type
_entity.pdbx_description
1 polymer ?
#
loop_
_entity_poly.entity_id
_entity_poly.type
_entity_poly.pdbx_seq_one_letter_code
_entity_poly.pdbx_strand_id
1 'polypeptide(L)'
;MSAAEIIARLAAAAQKLDEAKARTAAAAQDAAEARALVAGALEGATAGPLIGAIDSYRQALAQAAQGGEPARQHVQETIAKVQALGN
;
A
#
# COMPACT_ATOMS: atom_id res chain seq x y z
N MET A 1 27.28 -11.63 9.78
CA MET A 1 25.85 -11.92 9.91
C MET A 1 25.61 -13.36 9.51
N SER A 2 24.87 -14.12 10.30
CA SER A 2 24.45 -15.48 9.96
C SER A 2 23.29 -15.46 8.95
N ALA A 3 23.06 -16.59 8.26
CA ALA A 3 21.89 -16.74 7.38
C ALA A 3 20.57 -16.48 8.13
N ALA A 4 20.48 -16.91 9.39
CA ALA A 4 19.32 -16.66 10.25
C ALA A 4 19.08 -15.16 10.51
N GLU A 5 20.14 -14.37 10.76
CA GLU A 5 20.02 -12.92 10.94
C GLU A 5 19.58 -12.20 9.66
N ILE A 6 20.06 -12.67 8.50
CA ILE A 6 19.65 -12.12 7.19
C ILE A 6 18.16 -12.39 6.95
N ILE A 7 17.73 -13.64 7.14
CA ILE A 7 16.32 -14.05 6.99
C ILE A 7 15.42 -13.23 7.92
N ALA A 8 15.82 -13.04 9.19
CA ALA A 8 15.03 -12.25 10.14
C ALA A 8 14.83 -10.80 9.68
N ARG A 9 15.88 -10.16 9.14
CA ARG A 9 15.77 -8.79 8.60
C ARG A 9 14.90 -8.72 7.35
N LEU A 10 15.02 -9.70 6.45
CA LEU A 10 14.18 -9.77 5.25
C LEU A 10 12.70 -10.02 5.60
N ALA A 11 12.42 -10.88 6.58
CA ALA A 11 11.06 -11.11 7.07
C ALA A 11 10.45 -9.82 7.66
N ALA A 12 11.23 -9.06 8.44
CA ALA A 12 10.81 -7.76 8.93
C ALA A 12 10.55 -6.75 7.80
N ALA A 13 11.36 -6.77 6.74
CA ALA A 13 11.13 -5.94 5.55
C ALA A 13 9.82 -6.31 4.84
N ALA A 14 9.54 -7.60 4.66
CA ALA A 14 8.27 -8.06 4.09
C ALA A 14 7.06 -7.62 4.94
N GLN A 15 7.16 -7.72 6.27
CA GLN A 15 6.14 -7.23 7.19
C GLN A 15 5.90 -5.72 7.02
N LYS A 16 6.96 -4.92 6.84
CA LYS A 16 6.81 -3.47 6.60
C LYS A 16 6.14 -3.16 5.27
N LEU A 17 6.34 -3.97 4.24
CA LEU A 17 5.63 -3.84 2.97
C LEU A 17 4.14 -4.18 3.13
N ASP A 18 3.80 -5.22 3.90
CA ASP A 18 2.41 -5.57 4.23
C ASP A 18 1.72 -4.45 5.03
N GLU A 19 2.41 -3.87 6.02
CA GLU A 19 1.92 -2.70 6.76
C GLU A 19 1.69 -1.50 5.84
N ALA A 20 2.62 -1.20 4.94
CA ALA A 20 2.51 -0.08 4.01
C ALA A 20 1.31 -0.26 3.05
N LYS A 21 1.09 -1.47 2.55
CA LYS A 21 -0.08 -1.83 1.74
C LYS A 21 -1.38 -1.60 2.51
N ALA A 22 -1.46 -2.10 3.75
CA ALA A 22 -2.65 -1.92 4.59
C ALA A 22 -2.95 -0.44 4.87
N ARG A 23 -1.93 0.36 5.22
CA ARG A 23 -2.08 1.80 5.46
C ARG A 23 -2.52 2.55 4.21
N THR A 24 -2.01 2.16 3.04
CA THR A 24 -2.40 2.78 1.77
C THR A 24 -3.85 2.45 1.40
N ALA A 25 -4.30 1.21 1.67
CA ALA A 25 -5.70 0.83 1.50
C ALA A 25 -6.62 1.61 2.44
N ALA A 26 -6.23 1.79 3.71
CA ALA A 26 -6.97 2.63 4.66
C ALA A 26 -7.04 4.09 4.19
N ALA A 27 -5.94 4.67 3.72
CA ALA A 27 -5.95 6.03 3.17
C ALA A 27 -6.88 6.16 1.94
N ALA A 28 -7.01 5.12 1.11
CA ALA A 28 -7.93 5.12 -0.01
C ALA A 28 -9.40 5.10 0.45
N GLN A 29 -9.69 4.44 1.58
CA GLN A 29 -10.99 4.51 2.23
C GLN A 29 -11.25 5.90 2.80
N ASP A 30 -10.29 6.49 3.53
CA ASP A 30 -10.41 7.86 4.06
C ASP A 30 -10.71 8.87 2.93
N ALA A 31 -10.06 8.72 1.77
CA ALA A 31 -10.34 9.54 0.59
C ALA A 31 -11.76 9.33 0.04
N ALA A 32 -12.30 8.12 0.09
CA ALA A 32 -13.69 7.84 -0.30
C ALA A 32 -14.69 8.47 0.67
N GLU A 33 -14.40 8.47 1.97
CA GLU A 33 -15.21 9.14 2.99
C GLU A 33 -15.17 10.66 2.81
N ALA A 34 -13.98 11.24 2.57
CA ALA A 34 -13.83 12.66 2.24
C ALA A 34 -14.65 13.05 1.00
N ARG A 35 -14.66 12.20 -0.04
CA ARG A 35 -15.49 12.40 -1.23
C ARG A 35 -16.97 12.46 -0.88
N ALA A 36 -17.46 11.56 -0.03
CA ALA A 36 -18.86 11.51 0.38
C ALA A 36 -19.26 12.75 1.19
N LEU A 37 -18.40 13.21 2.10
CA LEU A 37 -18.59 14.44 2.87
C LEU A 37 -18.67 15.66 1.95
N VAL A 38 -17.76 15.79 0.98
CA VAL A 38 -17.77 16.88 0.01
C VAL A 38 -19.03 16.86 -0.85
N ALA A 39 -19.42 15.68 -1.34
CA ALA A 39 -20.63 15.54 -2.15
C ALA A 39 -21.90 15.91 -1.35
N GLY A 40 -21.97 15.54 -0.07
CA GLY A 40 -23.07 15.91 0.82
C GLY A 40 -23.08 17.38 1.22
N ALA A 41 -21.89 17.99 1.39
CA ALA A 41 -21.78 19.40 1.78
C ALA A 41 -22.04 20.38 0.62
N LEU A 42 -21.77 19.96 -0.62
CA LEU A 42 -21.80 20.83 -1.79
C LEU A 42 -22.92 20.47 -2.78
N GLU A 43 -24.10 20.05 -2.31
CA GLU A 43 -25.27 19.67 -3.13
C GLU A 43 -25.31 20.33 -4.53
N GLY A 44 -24.91 19.60 -5.59
CA GLY A 44 -24.95 20.08 -6.98
C GLY A 44 -23.60 20.42 -7.65
N ALA A 45 -23.65 21.34 -8.63
CA ALA A 45 -22.66 21.51 -9.71
C ALA A 45 -21.28 22.08 -9.29
N THR A 46 -21.17 22.65 -8.08
CA THR A 46 -19.92 23.27 -7.59
C THR A 46 -18.92 22.25 -7.05
N ALA A 47 -19.36 21.03 -6.74
CA ALA A 47 -18.49 19.98 -6.21
C ALA A 47 -17.61 19.31 -7.28
N GLY A 48 -17.93 19.45 -8.57
CA GLY A 48 -17.33 18.67 -9.66
C GLY A 48 -15.79 18.64 -9.67
N PRO A 49 -15.11 19.80 -9.69
CA PRO A 49 -13.64 19.82 -9.69
C PRO A 49 -13.01 19.21 -8.43
N LEU A 50 -13.60 19.47 -7.25
CA LEU A 50 -13.08 18.96 -5.98
C LEU A 50 -13.29 17.44 -5.86
N ILE A 51 -14.47 16.95 -6.25
CA ILE A 51 -14.76 15.50 -6.32
C ILE A 51 -13.78 14.82 -7.29
N GLY A 52 -13.53 15.40 -8.46
CA GLY A 52 -12.57 14.85 -9.43
C GLY A 52 -11.13 14.79 -8.89
N ALA A 53 -10.70 15.78 -8.12
CA ALA A 53 -9.40 15.77 -7.46
C ALA A 53 -9.30 14.67 -6.40
N ILE A 54 -10.34 14.50 -5.58
CA ILE A 54 -10.40 13.45 -4.55
C ILE A 54 -10.44 12.06 -5.20
N ASP A 55 -11.21 11.89 -6.28
CA ASP A 55 -11.28 10.62 -7.01
C ASP A 55 -9.93 10.24 -7.62
N SER A 56 -9.19 11.22 -8.16
CA SER A 56 -7.84 11.03 -8.69
C SER A 56 -6.84 10.63 -7.59
N TYR A 57 -6.89 11.31 -6.44
CA TYR A 57 -6.06 10.97 -5.28
C TYR A 57 -6.35 9.55 -4.77
N ARG A 58 -7.63 9.19 -4.63
CA ARG A 58 -8.06 7.84 -4.24
C ARG A 58 -7.56 6.78 -5.21
N GLN A 59 -7.62 7.05 -6.52
CA GLN A 59 -7.12 6.13 -7.54
C GLN A 59 -5.60 5.93 -7.43
N ALA A 60 -4.84 7.00 -7.18
CA ALA A 60 -3.39 6.91 -6.97
C ALA A 60 -3.05 6.04 -5.73
N LEU A 61 -3.78 6.19 -4.63
CA LEU A 61 -3.63 5.33 -3.46
C LEU A 61 -3.96 3.86 -3.76
N ALA A 62 -5.05 3.60 -4.49
CA ALA A 62 -5.41 2.24 -4.89
C ALA A 62 -4.33 1.58 -5.78
N GLN A 63 -3.72 2.34 -6.70
CA GLN A 63 -2.60 1.87 -7.50
C GLN A 63 -1.36 1.61 -6.65
N ALA A 64 -1.02 2.51 -5.73
CA ALA A 64 0.11 2.35 -4.82
C ALA A 64 -0.05 1.09 -3.93
N ALA A 65 -1.26 0.79 -3.48
CA ALA A 65 -1.55 -0.43 -2.71
C ALA A 65 -1.31 -1.72 -3.52
N GLN A 66 -1.45 -1.68 -4.86
CA GLN A 66 -1.14 -2.80 -5.74
C GLN A 66 0.35 -2.90 -6.06
N GLY A 67 1.07 -1.76 -6.09
CA GLY A 67 2.49 -1.69 -6.41
C GLY A 67 3.44 -2.32 -5.39
N GLY A 68 2.96 -2.62 -4.17
CA GLY A 68 3.76 -3.27 -3.12
C GLY A 68 3.93 -4.80 -3.28
N GLU A 69 3.07 -5.45 -4.06
CA GLU A 69 3.07 -6.91 -4.22
C GLU A 69 4.39 -7.45 -4.82
N PRO A 70 4.94 -6.87 -5.91
CA PRO A 70 6.18 -7.36 -6.52
C PRO A 70 7.39 -7.20 -5.58
N ALA A 71 7.45 -6.11 -4.83
CA ALA A 71 8.51 -5.88 -3.85
C ALA A 71 8.49 -6.94 -2.74
N ARG A 72 7.30 -7.26 -2.21
CA ARG A 72 7.11 -8.31 -1.21
C ARG A 72 7.51 -9.68 -1.76
N GLN A 73 7.12 -9.99 -3.00
CA GLN A 73 7.48 -11.23 -3.66
C GLN A 73 9.00 -11.39 -3.79
N HIS A 74 9.70 -10.35 -4.24
CA HIS A 74 11.17 -10.40 -4.33
C HIS A 74 11.87 -10.61 -2.98
N VAL A 75 11.32 -10.03 -1.90
CA VAL A 75 11.84 -10.29 -0.55
C VAL A 75 11.66 -11.75 -0.16
N GLN A 76 10.49 -12.35 -0.43
CA GLN A 76 10.22 -13.77 -0.15
C GLN A 76 11.11 -14.70 -0.97
N GLU A 77 11.29 -14.43 -2.27
CA GLU A 77 12.21 -15.16 -3.14
C GLU A 77 13.65 -15.09 -2.62
N THR A 78 14.05 -13.94 -2.08
CA THR A 78 15.38 -13.74 -1.50
C THR A 78 15.56 -14.53 -0.20
N ILE A 79 14.54 -14.57 0.67
CA ILE A 79 14.53 -15.42 1.87
C ILE A 79 14.73 -16.89 1.48
N ALA A 80 13.96 -17.39 0.50
CA ALA A 80 14.07 -18.77 0.03
C ALA A 80 15.47 -19.09 -0.51
N LYS A 81 16.09 -18.16 -1.25
CA LYS A 81 17.49 -18.31 -1.71
C LYS A 81 18.48 -18.38 -0.55
N VAL A 82 18.35 -17.51 0.45
CA VAL A 82 19.25 -17.51 1.62
C VAL A 82 19.08 -18.80 2.44
N GLN A 83 17.85 -19.31 2.58
CA GLN A 83 17.59 -20.59 3.23
C GLN A 83 18.26 -21.76 2.49
N ALA A 84 18.17 -21.79 1.16
CA ALA A 84 18.77 -22.85 0.35
C ALA A 84 20.31 -22.86 0.39
N LEU A 85 20.95 -21.69 0.58
CA LEU A 85 22.40 -21.55 0.69
C LEU A 85 22.94 -21.85 2.10
N GLY A 86 22.06 -21.85 3.11
CA GLY A 86 22.42 -22.12 4.51
C GLY A 86 22.19 -23.57 4.95
N ASN A 87 21.66 -24.42 4.07
CA ASN A 87 21.55 -25.87 4.23
C ASN A 87 22.75 -26.59 3.61
#